data_AF-A0A023BCD6-F1
#
_entry.id   AF-A0A023BCD6-F1
#
_cell.length_a   1.000
_cell.length_b   1.000
_cell.length_c   1.000
_cell.angle_alpha   90.00
_cell.angle_beta   90.00
_cell.angle_gamma   90.00
#
_symmetry.space_group_name_H-M   'P 1'
#
loop_
_entity.id
_entity.type
_entity.pdbx_description
1 polymer ?
#
loop_
_entity_poly.entity_id
_entity_poly.type
_entity_poly.pdbx_seq_one_letter_code
_entity_poly.pdbx_strand_id
1 'polypeptide(L)'
;MKTTKCRSEEAGLWMRGVVAFLNGLGVPAKPSELQEEAPFGAAEAPQAPWGAEFETLVATLTVGPRARAVTMHHMRNLLASQVLQDGPPEEVVERFRTLCAQALTAERQPGPFYLRRVVEEYEQWTHAGISEVREWLESDVTAEAKVRRLKRTYKWLASHAAPPRTLQDAAIPMYLFPANDGSCRIMRSPPALARWAHYLRSARDMTPQRRLKTLLVLSRWNPIQACQAVRPLHEMTCVHEHILSSLENLNQRLTITDNELRETAAAAFYDTEAAGTPEAEAAATPAGAPTVAAGVSGVAGQVDEAFEQTVADVAEFISAMKESLNADLEEFSTVSGVNRKDLIESRIRERSSWGMLQRWMNKLAARRFRSLRKRYSEAYEQCTDRFLATYFDNAVDEFGGGEFPVAGFPVGSEVKIHSFADYRNRDLRDRAWMEEVLVRGLVHVLRSYQEPAEFVTRLITHETVTFTLPILQVYEAYETAASELVDKVALEQAYEYAARALMVLLVTLSQQLTSPPQPSWINRLVGLFGF
;
A
#
# COMPACT_ATOMS: atom_id res chain seq x y z
N MET A 1 -5.77 -7.70 54.55
CA MET A 1 -5.11 -7.86 53.23
C MET A 1 -5.70 -6.82 52.28
N LYS A 2 -4.92 -5.79 51.92
CA LYS A 2 -5.31 -4.78 50.92
C LYS A 2 -4.62 -5.15 49.61
N THR A 3 -5.39 -5.51 48.61
CA THR A 3 -4.91 -5.74 47.24
C THR A 3 -4.60 -4.41 46.57
N THR A 4 -3.32 -4.13 46.35
CA THR A 4 -2.83 -3.02 45.52
C THR A 4 -3.06 -3.32 44.05
N LYS A 5 -4.26 -2.98 43.56
CA LYS A 5 -4.61 -2.87 42.14
C LYS A 5 -4.42 -1.40 41.75
N CYS A 6 -3.25 -1.06 41.20
CA CYS A 6 -2.90 0.15 40.43
C CYS A 6 -1.38 0.26 40.37
N ARG A 7 -0.73 -0.46 39.45
CA ARG A 7 0.71 -0.30 39.15
C ARG A 7 1.04 -0.38 37.66
N SER A 8 0.19 -0.98 36.82
CA SER A 8 0.49 -1.13 35.39
C SER A 8 0.32 0.16 34.57
N GLU A 9 -0.71 0.98 34.85
CA GLU A 9 -0.86 2.29 34.18
C GLU A 9 0.24 3.27 34.58
N GLU A 10 0.64 3.28 35.86
CA GLU A 10 1.74 4.12 36.34
C GLU A 10 3.09 3.67 35.77
N ALA A 11 3.35 2.36 35.67
CA ALA A 11 4.56 1.86 35.03
C ALA A 11 4.62 2.20 33.53
N GLY A 12 3.50 2.08 32.80
CA GLY A 12 3.43 2.47 31.38
C GLY A 12 3.53 3.98 31.15
N LEU A 13 2.98 4.81 32.03
CA LEU A 13 3.15 6.27 31.99
C LEU A 13 4.59 6.68 32.38
N TRP A 14 5.19 6.00 33.36
CA TRP A 14 6.56 6.23 33.79
C TRP A 14 7.59 5.85 32.72
N MET A 15 7.44 4.68 32.09
CA MET A 15 8.31 4.24 30.98
C MET A 15 8.24 5.20 29.79
N ARG A 16 7.04 5.72 29.46
CA ARG A 16 6.88 6.79 28.46
C ARG A 16 7.58 8.08 28.87
N GLY A 17 7.56 8.43 30.16
CA GLY A 17 8.30 9.59 30.69
C GLY A 17 9.81 9.42 30.64
N VAL A 18 10.33 8.23 30.94
CA VAL A 18 11.76 7.89 30.88
C VAL A 18 12.25 7.90 29.43
N VAL A 19 11.50 7.27 28.53
CA VAL A 19 11.79 7.28 27.09
C VAL A 19 11.75 8.71 26.53
N ALA A 20 10.73 9.50 26.85
CA ALA A 20 10.64 10.91 26.44
C ALA A 20 11.80 11.77 26.99
N PHE A 21 12.26 11.49 28.22
CA PHE A 21 13.40 12.15 28.84
C PHE A 21 14.73 11.78 28.16
N LEU A 22 14.94 10.51 27.83
CA LEU A 22 16.11 10.03 27.10
C LEU A 22 16.13 10.58 25.65
N ASN A 23 14.98 10.63 24.99
CA ASN A 23 14.83 11.25 23.66
C ASN A 23 15.03 12.78 23.68
N GLY A 24 14.85 13.42 24.83
CA GLY A 24 15.14 14.85 25.04
C GLY A 24 16.64 15.18 25.17
N LEU A 25 17.51 14.17 25.33
CA LEU A 25 18.95 14.34 25.58
C LEU A 25 19.85 14.18 24.34
N GLY A 26 19.31 13.99 23.13
CA GLY A 26 20.17 14.05 21.95
C GLY A 26 19.52 13.76 20.60
N VAL A 27 19.14 14.81 19.87
CA VAL A 27 19.60 15.11 18.50
C VAL A 27 19.45 16.64 18.31
N PRO A 28 20.50 17.42 18.00
CA PRO A 28 20.30 18.80 17.58
C PRO A 28 19.52 18.82 16.27
N ALA A 29 18.37 19.50 16.25
CA ALA A 29 17.72 19.87 15.00
C ALA A 29 18.75 20.56 14.08
N LYS A 30 18.73 20.21 12.78
CA LYS A 30 19.71 20.65 11.78
C LYS A 30 20.11 22.14 11.91
N PRO A 31 21.39 22.48 11.67
CA PRO A 31 21.89 23.84 11.75
C PRO A 31 21.62 24.60 10.44
N SER A 32 20.58 25.42 10.45
CA SER A 32 20.49 26.64 9.63
C SER A 32 19.22 27.36 10.03
N GLU A 33 19.33 28.63 10.43
CA GLU A 33 18.24 29.50 10.92
C GLU A 33 17.91 29.32 12.40
N LEU A 34 18.75 29.92 13.25
CA LEU A 34 18.36 30.78 14.37
C LEU A 34 19.65 31.34 15.00
N GLN A 35 20.13 32.44 14.44
CA GLN A 35 20.90 33.42 15.22
C GLN A 35 19.88 34.24 16.00
N GLU A 36 19.83 34.06 17.31
CA GLU A 36 19.69 35.16 18.27
C GLU A 36 20.04 34.67 19.67
N GLU A 37 20.88 35.44 20.34
CA GLU A 37 21.61 35.10 21.55
C GLU A 37 20.71 35.07 22.79
N ALA A 38 20.92 34.06 23.65
CA ALA A 38 20.65 34.18 25.08
C ALA A 38 21.68 33.35 25.88
N PRO A 39 22.30 33.89 26.94
CA PRO A 39 23.26 33.15 27.74
C PRO A 39 22.51 32.27 28.75
N PHE A 40 22.35 30.98 28.44
CA PHE A 40 21.91 30.01 29.44
C PHE A 40 23.11 29.59 30.30
N GLY A 41 23.08 29.98 31.57
CA GLY A 41 23.98 29.48 32.60
C GLY A 41 23.84 27.96 32.73
N ALA A 42 24.98 27.29 32.89
CA ALA A 42 25.07 25.86 33.14
C ALA A 42 24.36 25.51 34.46
N ALA A 43 23.08 25.13 34.37
CA ALA A 43 22.43 24.38 35.43
C ALA A 43 22.98 22.94 35.37
N GLU A 44 23.60 22.49 36.45
CA GLU A 44 23.97 21.08 36.62
C GLU A 44 22.77 20.20 36.34
N ALA A 45 22.91 19.29 35.37
CA ALA A 45 21.89 18.30 35.07
C ALA A 45 21.59 17.52 36.36
N PRO A 46 20.32 17.40 36.79
CA PRO A 46 19.99 16.65 37.99
C PRO A 46 20.46 15.21 37.81
N GLN A 47 21.43 14.79 38.63
CA GLN A 47 21.84 13.40 38.74
C GLN A 47 20.61 12.59 39.17
N ALA A 48 20.06 11.79 38.27
CA ALA A 48 18.93 10.93 38.56
C ALA A 48 19.34 9.91 39.65
N PRO A 49 18.67 9.86 40.82
CA PRO A 49 19.11 9.08 41.98
C PRO A 49 18.79 7.58 41.90
N TRP A 50 18.73 6.99 40.69
CA TRP A 50 18.18 5.65 40.46
C TRP A 50 19.15 4.67 39.80
N GLY A 51 20.46 4.86 39.98
CA GLY A 51 21.47 3.90 39.52
C GLY A 51 21.60 2.73 40.48
N ALA A 52 20.94 1.59 40.18
CA ALA A 52 21.47 0.22 40.39
C ALA A 52 20.40 -0.89 40.30
N GLU A 53 19.12 -0.65 40.63
CA GLU A 53 18.17 -1.78 40.80
C GLU A 53 17.36 -2.15 39.55
N PHE A 54 17.24 -1.25 38.57
CA PHE A 54 16.46 -1.51 37.35
C PHE A 54 17.23 -2.30 36.26
N GLU A 55 18.55 -2.51 36.42
CA GLU A 55 19.37 -3.28 35.48
C GLU A 55 19.08 -4.80 35.50
N THR A 56 18.19 -5.28 36.38
CA THR A 56 17.99 -6.73 36.60
C THR A 56 16.70 -7.33 36.04
N LEU A 57 15.75 -6.51 35.54
CA LEU A 57 14.53 -7.06 34.94
C LEU A 57 14.77 -7.46 33.49
N VAL A 58 14.91 -8.77 33.29
CA VAL A 58 15.09 -9.42 31.99
C VAL A 58 13.75 -9.99 31.53
N ALA A 59 13.36 -9.71 30.29
CA ALA A 59 12.21 -10.33 29.64
C ALA A 59 12.65 -11.41 28.66
N THR A 60 11.87 -12.51 28.64
CA THR A 60 12.06 -13.61 27.70
C THR A 60 10.95 -13.59 26.63
N LEU A 61 11.25 -13.10 25.44
CA LEU A 61 10.31 -13.03 24.31
C LEU A 61 10.44 -14.24 23.40
N THR A 62 9.44 -15.13 23.40
CA THR A 62 9.36 -16.24 22.44
C THR A 62 8.55 -15.84 21.21
N VAL A 63 9.12 -15.99 20.01
CA VAL A 63 8.45 -15.67 18.73
C VAL A 63 7.23 -16.56 18.54
N GLY A 64 6.04 -15.97 18.67
CA GLY A 64 4.78 -16.69 18.59
C GLY A 64 4.42 -17.12 17.17
N PRO A 65 3.36 -17.94 17.00
CA PRO A 65 2.91 -18.43 15.70
C PRO A 65 2.59 -17.31 14.70
N ARG A 66 2.07 -16.19 15.20
CA ARG A 66 1.72 -15.01 14.41
C ARG A 66 2.94 -14.33 13.82
N ALA A 67 3.94 -14.03 14.64
CA ALA A 67 5.18 -13.41 14.21
C ALA A 67 5.96 -14.31 13.26
N ARG A 68 5.97 -15.62 13.55
CA ARG A 68 6.54 -16.63 12.65
C ARG A 68 5.83 -16.65 11.30
N ALA A 69 4.51 -16.62 11.25
CA ALA A 69 3.76 -16.62 9.99
C ALA A 69 4.12 -15.41 9.11
N VAL A 70 4.16 -14.20 9.69
CA VAL A 70 4.57 -12.96 9.00
C VAL A 70 6.00 -13.07 8.45
N THR A 71 6.92 -13.59 9.27
CA THR A 71 8.34 -13.71 8.93
C THR A 71 8.58 -14.79 7.87
N MET A 72 7.99 -15.97 8.05
CA MET A 72 8.11 -17.10 7.12
C MET A 72 7.49 -16.82 5.76
N HIS A 73 6.35 -16.13 5.71
CA HIS A 73 5.75 -15.74 4.45
C HIS A 73 6.69 -14.83 3.64
N HIS A 74 7.37 -13.88 4.31
CA HIS A 74 8.39 -13.05 3.66
C HIS A 74 9.55 -13.89 3.08
N MET A 75 10.01 -14.90 3.81
CA MET A 75 11.14 -15.74 3.44
C MET A 75 10.81 -16.74 2.32
N ARG A 76 9.63 -17.37 2.35
CA ARG A 76 9.18 -18.29 1.28
C ARG A 76 9.18 -17.62 -0.09
N ASN A 77 8.85 -16.33 -0.15
CA ASN A 77 8.83 -15.62 -1.42
C ASN A 77 10.24 -15.25 -1.94
N LEU A 78 11.27 -15.23 -1.07
CA LEU A 78 12.66 -15.14 -1.53
C LEU A 78 13.07 -16.43 -2.28
N LEU A 79 12.64 -17.59 -1.79
CA LEU A 79 12.88 -18.87 -2.46
C LEU A 79 12.21 -18.93 -3.85
N ALA A 80 11.00 -18.34 -3.99
CA ALA A 80 10.35 -18.24 -5.30
C ALA A 80 11.15 -17.38 -6.30
N SER A 81 11.80 -16.32 -5.83
CA SER A 81 12.69 -15.51 -6.67
C SER A 81 13.98 -16.23 -7.07
N GLN A 82 14.51 -17.10 -6.21
CA GLN A 82 15.67 -17.96 -6.54
C GLN A 82 15.31 -19.00 -7.59
N VAL A 83 14.13 -19.62 -7.49
CA VAL A 83 13.65 -20.59 -8.49
C VAL A 83 13.52 -19.96 -9.87
N LEU A 84 13.07 -18.70 -9.94
CA LEU A 84 13.06 -17.96 -11.21
C LEU A 84 14.47 -17.73 -11.77
N GLN A 85 15.48 -17.59 -10.91
CA GLN A 85 16.86 -17.34 -11.34
C GLN A 85 17.55 -18.61 -11.82
N ASP A 86 17.42 -19.71 -11.07
CA ASP A 86 18.31 -20.88 -11.17
C ASP A 86 17.61 -22.18 -11.61
N GLY A 87 16.27 -22.22 -11.66
CA GLY A 87 15.52 -23.41 -12.03
C GLY A 87 15.50 -23.70 -13.54
N PRO A 88 15.39 -24.98 -13.96
CA PRO A 88 15.09 -25.36 -15.34
C PRO A 88 13.82 -24.66 -15.85
N PRO A 89 13.78 -24.18 -17.11
CA PRO A 89 12.65 -23.41 -17.62
C PRO A 89 11.28 -24.11 -17.50
N GLU A 90 11.25 -25.43 -17.72
CA GLU A 90 10.05 -26.27 -17.64
C GLU A 90 9.50 -26.30 -16.21
N GLU A 91 10.38 -26.49 -15.22
CA GLU A 91 10.01 -26.52 -13.80
C GLU A 91 9.46 -25.17 -13.34
N VAL A 92 10.09 -24.07 -13.78
CA VAL A 92 9.62 -22.71 -13.48
C VAL A 92 8.21 -22.50 -14.06
N VAL A 93 7.98 -22.86 -15.33
CA VAL A 93 6.66 -22.69 -15.96
C VAL A 93 5.61 -23.56 -15.29
N GLU A 94 5.92 -24.83 -15.00
CA GLU A 94 4.98 -25.76 -14.36
C GLU A 94 4.60 -25.30 -12.95
N ARG A 95 5.55 -24.77 -12.19
CA ARG A 95 5.28 -24.16 -10.89
C ARG A 95 4.34 -22.97 -10.99
N PHE A 96 4.52 -22.08 -11.97
CA PHE A 96 3.60 -20.96 -12.19
C PHE A 96 2.19 -21.45 -12.54
N ARG A 97 2.06 -22.49 -13.38
CA ARG A 97 0.76 -23.10 -13.73
C ARG A 97 0.08 -23.71 -12.52
N THR A 98 0.80 -24.50 -11.74
CA THR A 98 0.30 -25.14 -10.53
C THR A 98 -0.25 -24.10 -9.55
N LEU A 99 0.50 -23.02 -9.32
CA LEU A 99 0.07 -21.96 -8.41
C LEU A 99 -1.14 -21.17 -8.96
N CYS A 100 -1.23 -20.94 -10.27
CA CYS A 100 -2.44 -20.41 -10.93
C CYS A 100 -3.66 -21.30 -10.66
N ALA A 101 -3.54 -22.60 -10.91
CA ALA A 101 -4.65 -23.55 -10.78
C ALA A 101 -5.13 -23.70 -9.33
N GLN A 102 -4.20 -23.72 -8.36
CA GLN A 102 -4.53 -23.83 -6.95
C GLN A 102 -5.35 -22.63 -6.44
N ALA A 103 -5.04 -21.42 -6.90
CA ALA A 103 -5.76 -20.24 -6.45
C ALA A 103 -7.20 -20.16 -6.96
N LEU A 104 -7.50 -20.77 -8.11
CA LEU A 104 -8.87 -20.85 -8.64
C LEU A 104 -9.73 -21.89 -7.92
N THR A 105 -9.11 -22.88 -7.27
CA THR A 105 -9.80 -24.08 -6.78
C THR A 105 -9.87 -24.17 -5.26
N ALA A 106 -9.00 -23.47 -4.53
CA ALA A 106 -8.98 -23.50 -3.09
C ALA A 106 -8.92 -22.09 -2.50
N GLU A 107 -9.93 -21.75 -1.68
CA GLU A 107 -9.76 -20.66 -0.74
C GLU A 107 -8.60 -20.99 0.19
N ARG A 108 -7.63 -20.09 0.31
CA ARG A 108 -6.48 -20.33 1.18
C ARG A 108 -6.96 -20.37 2.62
N GLN A 109 -6.76 -21.53 3.25
CA GLN A 109 -7.02 -21.70 4.67
C GLN A 109 -6.26 -20.61 5.45
N PRO A 110 -6.93 -19.88 6.37
CA PRO A 110 -6.25 -18.92 7.21
C PRO A 110 -5.12 -19.65 7.95
N GLY A 111 -3.95 -19.02 7.99
CA GLY A 111 -2.98 -19.36 9.01
C GLY A 111 -3.48 -18.92 10.39
N PRO A 112 -2.61 -18.51 11.31
CA PRO A 112 -3.07 -17.92 12.58
C PRO A 112 -3.89 -16.63 12.38
N PHE A 113 -3.81 -16.01 11.20
CA PHE A 113 -4.69 -14.95 10.68
C PHE A 113 -4.44 -14.77 9.17
N TYR A 114 -5.27 -13.97 8.50
CA TYR A 114 -5.07 -13.60 7.10
C TYR A 114 -4.00 -12.53 6.99
N LEU A 115 -2.93 -12.83 6.28
CA LEU A 115 -1.89 -11.85 5.93
C LEU A 115 -2.33 -11.09 4.69
N ARG A 116 -2.03 -9.80 4.64
CA ARG A 116 -2.30 -8.93 3.50
C ARG A 116 -1.73 -9.54 2.23
N ARG A 117 -0.47 -9.96 2.28
CA ARG A 117 0.22 -10.55 1.13
C ARG A 117 -0.44 -11.84 0.64
N VAL A 118 -0.99 -12.65 1.53
CA VAL A 118 -1.73 -13.86 1.15
C VAL A 118 -2.99 -13.47 0.37
N VAL A 119 -3.67 -12.40 0.80
CA VAL A 119 -4.83 -11.85 0.08
C VAL A 119 -4.44 -11.22 -1.25
N GLU A 120 -3.37 -10.44 -1.31
CA GLU A 120 -2.91 -9.87 -2.60
C GLU A 120 -2.52 -10.97 -3.58
N GLU A 121 -1.80 -12.00 -3.12
CA GLU A 121 -1.45 -13.16 -3.95
C GLU A 121 -2.70 -13.83 -4.48
N TYR A 122 -3.70 -14.07 -3.64
CA TYR A 122 -4.98 -14.64 -4.06
C TYR A 122 -5.69 -13.75 -5.09
N GLU A 123 -5.88 -12.46 -4.82
CA GLU A 123 -6.48 -11.51 -5.80
C GLU A 123 -5.73 -11.56 -7.14
N GLN A 124 -4.40 -11.56 -7.10
CA GLN A 124 -3.57 -11.60 -8.29
C GLN A 124 -3.70 -12.92 -9.02
N TRP A 125 -3.77 -14.04 -8.30
CA TRP A 125 -3.90 -15.37 -8.90
C TRP A 125 -5.31 -15.62 -9.43
N THR A 126 -6.37 -15.25 -8.72
CA THR A 126 -7.75 -15.36 -9.22
C THR A 126 -7.88 -14.57 -10.50
N HIS A 127 -7.40 -13.33 -10.50
CA HIS A 127 -7.44 -12.52 -11.71
C HIS A 127 -6.50 -13.04 -12.81
N ALA A 128 -5.30 -13.54 -12.49
CA ALA A 128 -4.41 -14.15 -13.49
C ALA A 128 -5.02 -15.43 -14.08
N GLY A 129 -5.67 -16.25 -13.26
CA GLY A 129 -6.25 -17.55 -13.62
C GLY A 129 -7.51 -17.45 -14.47
N ILE A 130 -8.26 -16.33 -14.38
CA ILE A 130 -9.42 -16.02 -15.24
C ILE A 130 -8.99 -15.32 -16.55
N SER A 131 -7.71 -14.95 -16.68
CA SER A 131 -7.25 -14.05 -17.76
C SER A 131 -6.42 -14.72 -18.87
N GLU A 132 -6.20 -13.93 -19.93
CA GLU A 132 -5.23 -14.11 -21.03
C GLU A 132 -3.82 -14.58 -20.56
N VAL A 133 -3.46 -14.34 -19.29
CA VAL A 133 -2.19 -14.80 -18.70
C VAL A 133 -2.12 -16.32 -18.60
N ARG A 134 -3.23 -16.98 -18.23
CA ARG A 134 -3.30 -18.44 -18.12
C ARG A 134 -3.14 -19.08 -19.49
N GLU A 135 -3.88 -18.59 -20.48
CA GLU A 135 -3.76 -19.03 -21.87
C GLU A 135 -2.33 -18.89 -22.38
N TRP A 136 -1.64 -17.79 -22.05
CA TRP A 136 -0.23 -17.63 -22.39
C TRP A 136 0.67 -18.68 -21.71
N LEU A 137 0.49 -18.95 -20.42
CA LEU A 137 1.25 -19.97 -19.70
C LEU A 137 1.01 -21.38 -20.26
N GLU A 138 -0.20 -21.65 -20.76
CA GLU A 138 -0.62 -22.93 -21.35
C GLU A 138 -0.28 -23.07 -22.84
N SER A 139 -0.08 -21.96 -23.56
CA SER A 139 0.21 -21.95 -25.02
C SER A 139 1.48 -22.72 -25.42
N ASP A 140 1.59 -23.03 -26.72
CA ASP A 140 2.72 -23.75 -27.35
C ASP A 140 4.06 -22.96 -27.37
N VAL A 141 4.10 -21.76 -26.77
CA VAL A 141 5.35 -21.02 -26.60
C VAL A 141 6.29 -21.83 -25.69
N THR A 142 7.53 -22.02 -26.13
CA THR A 142 8.52 -22.83 -25.39
C THR A 142 8.75 -22.29 -23.97
N ALA A 143 9.11 -23.18 -23.04
CA ALA A 143 9.35 -22.82 -21.65
C ALA A 143 10.49 -21.79 -21.52
N GLU A 144 11.54 -21.90 -22.32
CA GLU A 144 12.66 -20.95 -22.34
C GLU A 144 12.22 -19.55 -22.77
N ALA A 145 11.34 -19.45 -23.77
CA ALA A 145 10.82 -18.16 -24.21
C ALA A 145 9.97 -17.51 -23.11
N LYS A 146 9.13 -18.30 -22.40
CA LYS A 146 8.34 -17.85 -21.25
C LYS A 146 9.23 -17.37 -20.10
N VAL A 147 10.21 -18.17 -19.69
CA VAL A 147 11.12 -17.82 -18.59
C VAL A 147 12.01 -16.63 -18.95
N ARG A 148 12.55 -16.57 -20.17
CA ARG A 148 13.28 -15.40 -20.66
C ARG A 148 12.42 -14.14 -20.59
N ARG A 149 11.12 -14.25 -20.89
CA ARG A 149 10.18 -13.14 -20.77
C ARG A 149 9.96 -12.73 -19.31
N LEU A 150 9.69 -13.68 -18.42
CA LEU A 150 9.54 -13.43 -16.98
C LEU A 150 10.78 -12.75 -16.41
N LYS A 151 12.00 -13.23 -16.73
CA LYS A 151 13.27 -12.62 -16.33
C LYS A 151 13.45 -11.19 -16.86
N ARG A 152 13.05 -10.89 -18.10
CA ARG A 152 13.09 -9.54 -18.66
C ARG A 152 12.09 -8.61 -17.95
N THR A 153 10.87 -9.07 -17.72
CA THR A 153 9.86 -8.33 -16.99
C THR A 153 10.32 -8.03 -15.56
N TYR A 154 10.90 -9.02 -14.89
CA TYR A 154 11.49 -8.86 -13.57
C TYR A 154 12.52 -7.72 -13.55
N LYS A 155 13.49 -7.74 -14.48
CA LYS A 155 14.50 -6.68 -14.59
C LYS A 155 13.89 -5.32 -14.91
N TRP A 156 12.88 -5.27 -15.78
CA TRP A 156 12.16 -4.03 -16.11
C TRP A 156 11.47 -3.46 -14.87
N LEU A 157 10.73 -4.28 -14.12
CA LEU A 157 10.06 -3.83 -12.91
C LEU A 157 11.03 -3.34 -11.83
N ALA A 158 12.17 -4.04 -11.69
CA ALA A 158 13.24 -3.65 -10.77
C ALA A 158 13.89 -2.32 -11.18
N SER A 159 14.06 -2.03 -12.48
CA SER A 159 14.60 -0.74 -12.93
C SER A 159 13.59 0.41 -12.86
N HIS A 160 12.29 0.08 -12.76
CA HIS A 160 11.14 1.00 -12.67
C HIS A 160 10.57 1.06 -11.24
N ALA A 161 11.33 0.50 -10.29
CA ALA A 161 11.23 0.77 -8.88
C ALA A 161 11.18 2.28 -8.60
N ALA A 162 10.44 2.69 -7.56
CA ALA A 162 10.70 4.01 -6.99
C ALA A 162 12.17 4.04 -6.55
N PRO A 163 12.94 5.10 -6.84
CA PRO A 163 14.31 5.18 -6.40
C PRO A 163 14.33 4.94 -4.88
N PRO A 164 15.27 4.11 -4.36
CA PRO A 164 15.37 3.89 -2.93
C PRO A 164 15.54 5.26 -2.29
N ARG A 165 14.50 5.72 -1.59
CA ARG A 165 14.64 6.86 -0.69
C ARG A 165 15.37 6.32 0.50
N THR A 166 16.69 6.21 0.35
CA THR A 166 17.58 5.83 1.42
C THR A 166 17.40 6.85 2.52
N LEU A 167 16.77 6.43 3.61
CA LEU A 167 17.19 6.88 4.93
C LEU A 167 18.64 6.41 5.02
N GLN A 168 19.59 7.31 4.77
CA GLN A 168 21.02 6.97 4.63
C GLN A 168 21.60 6.35 5.91
N ASP A 169 20.86 6.37 7.01
CA ASP A 169 21.29 5.95 8.35
C ASP A 169 20.27 5.04 9.06
N ALA A 170 19.42 4.30 8.35
CA ALA A 170 18.43 3.44 9.00
C ALA A 170 19.09 2.23 9.70
N ALA A 171 18.73 1.99 10.97
CA ALA A 171 19.19 0.85 11.75
C ALA A 171 18.66 -0.48 11.21
N ILE A 172 17.45 -0.47 10.63
CA ILE A 172 16.89 -1.66 9.99
C ILE A 172 17.46 -1.81 8.56
N PRO A 173 17.97 -2.99 8.15
CA PRO A 173 18.41 -3.25 6.79
C PRO A 173 17.30 -3.12 5.74
N MET A 174 17.67 -2.57 4.58
CA MET A 174 16.75 -2.29 3.47
C MET A 174 15.87 -3.48 3.02
N TYR A 175 16.34 -4.72 3.18
CA TYR A 175 15.63 -5.92 2.72
C TYR A 175 14.46 -6.36 3.63
N LEU A 176 14.38 -5.86 4.87
CA LEU A 176 13.34 -6.21 5.85
C LEU A 176 12.14 -5.28 5.79
N PHE A 177 12.37 -4.06 5.33
CA PHE A 177 11.31 -3.16 4.95
C PHE A 177 10.43 -3.81 3.87
N PRO A 178 9.19 -3.33 3.71
CA PRO A 178 8.26 -3.83 2.71
C PRO A 178 8.68 -3.48 1.28
N ALA A 179 9.82 -4.00 0.83
CA ALA A 179 10.43 -3.73 -0.46
C ALA A 179 10.80 -2.26 -0.61
N ASN A 180 12.09 -1.97 -0.80
CA ASN A 180 12.56 -0.62 -1.06
C ASN A 180 12.20 -0.12 -2.48
N ASP A 181 11.09 -0.60 -3.01
CA ASP A 181 10.45 -0.32 -4.27
C ASP A 181 9.17 -1.17 -4.37
N GLY A 182 8.13 -0.71 -5.05
CA GLY A 182 7.01 -1.61 -5.41
C GLY A 182 7.45 -2.86 -6.20
N SER A 183 8.73 -2.98 -6.56
CA SER A 183 9.31 -4.07 -7.33
C SER A 183 9.49 -5.33 -6.47
N CYS A 184 10.03 -5.30 -5.23
CA CYS A 184 10.14 -6.56 -4.47
C CYS A 184 8.80 -7.20 -4.12
N ARG A 185 7.69 -6.44 -4.18
CA ARG A 185 6.33 -7.02 -4.12
C ARG A 185 6.05 -7.90 -5.32
N ILE A 186 6.37 -7.42 -6.52
CA ILE A 186 6.16 -8.16 -7.78
C ILE A 186 7.16 -9.28 -7.93
N MET A 187 8.42 -9.04 -7.55
CA MET A 187 9.47 -10.07 -7.54
C MET A 187 9.11 -11.28 -6.67
N ARG A 188 8.21 -11.07 -5.70
CA ARG A 188 7.73 -12.06 -4.74
C ARG A 188 6.32 -12.57 -5.05
N SER A 189 5.70 -12.04 -6.09
CA SER A 189 4.39 -12.44 -6.58
C SER A 189 4.53 -12.96 -8.01
N PRO A 190 4.69 -14.29 -8.18
CA PRO A 190 4.60 -14.93 -9.49
C PRO A 190 3.38 -14.50 -10.33
N PRO A 191 2.14 -14.35 -9.81
CA PRO A 191 1.01 -13.97 -10.66
C PRO A 191 1.12 -12.53 -11.16
N ALA A 192 1.54 -11.60 -10.30
CA ALA A 192 1.77 -10.22 -10.72
C ALA A 192 2.86 -10.18 -11.80
N LEU A 193 3.95 -10.93 -11.63
CA LEU A 193 5.03 -11.02 -12.62
C LEU A 193 4.55 -11.59 -13.95
N ALA A 194 3.76 -12.67 -13.93
CA ALA A 194 3.21 -13.29 -15.13
C ALA A 194 2.28 -12.31 -15.87
N ARG A 195 1.44 -11.57 -15.13
CA ARG A 195 0.55 -10.58 -15.70
C ARG A 195 1.29 -9.39 -16.32
N TRP A 196 2.31 -8.88 -15.65
CA TRP A 196 3.19 -7.85 -16.23
C TRP A 196 3.91 -8.37 -17.48
N ALA A 197 4.35 -9.63 -17.47
CA ALA A 197 5.01 -10.24 -18.62
C ALA A 197 4.08 -10.35 -19.84
N HIS A 198 2.83 -10.74 -19.60
CA HIS A 198 1.77 -10.74 -20.60
C HIS A 198 1.48 -9.31 -21.10
N TYR A 199 1.21 -8.36 -20.20
CA TYR A 199 0.95 -6.96 -20.58
C TYR A 199 2.06 -6.40 -21.45
N LEU A 200 3.32 -6.45 -21.00
CA LEU A 200 4.43 -5.89 -21.76
C LEU A 200 4.58 -6.57 -23.13
N ARG A 201 4.14 -7.84 -23.28
CA ARG A 201 4.27 -8.62 -24.53
C ARG A 201 3.26 -8.09 -25.52
N SER A 202 2.01 -7.98 -25.08
CA SER A 202 0.86 -7.63 -25.89
C SER A 202 0.66 -6.11 -26.03
N ALA A 203 1.37 -5.30 -25.23
CA ALA A 203 1.21 -3.84 -25.20
C ALA A 203 1.48 -3.13 -26.54
N ARG A 204 2.23 -3.74 -27.47
CA ARG A 204 2.44 -3.15 -28.80
C ARG A 204 1.23 -3.29 -29.72
N ASP A 205 0.45 -4.36 -29.51
CA ASP A 205 -0.71 -4.71 -30.32
C ASP A 205 -2.02 -4.18 -29.71
N MET A 206 -1.97 -3.72 -28.46
CA MET A 206 -3.11 -3.11 -27.78
C MET A 206 -3.34 -1.66 -28.22
N THR A 207 -4.61 -1.29 -28.41
CA THR A 207 -5.00 0.12 -28.53
C THR A 207 -4.59 0.88 -27.26
N PRO A 208 -4.31 2.20 -27.34
CA PRO A 208 -3.94 2.95 -26.15
C PRO A 208 -4.98 2.90 -25.02
N GLN A 209 -6.27 2.89 -25.38
CA GLN A 209 -7.37 2.73 -24.44
C GLN A 209 -7.30 1.40 -23.68
N ARG A 210 -7.05 0.29 -24.40
CA ARG A 210 -6.90 -1.03 -23.79
C ARG A 210 -5.66 -1.08 -22.91
N ARG A 211 -4.55 -0.46 -23.31
CA ARG A 211 -3.33 -0.37 -22.49
C ARG A 211 -3.59 0.38 -21.19
N LEU A 212 -4.27 1.53 -21.23
CA LEU A 212 -4.62 2.31 -20.04
C LEU A 212 -5.52 1.52 -19.09
N LYS A 213 -6.57 0.86 -19.60
CA LYS A 213 -7.43 -0.02 -18.79
C LYS A 213 -6.65 -1.16 -18.15
N THR A 214 -5.77 -1.83 -18.89
CA THR A 214 -4.93 -2.91 -18.34
C THR A 214 -3.97 -2.39 -17.27
N LEU A 215 -3.36 -1.21 -17.48
CA LEU A 215 -2.49 -0.57 -16.50
C LEU A 215 -3.25 -0.10 -15.26
N LEU A 216 -4.50 0.35 -15.40
CA LEU A 216 -5.36 0.69 -14.25
C LEU A 216 -5.56 -0.51 -13.34
N VAL A 217 -5.84 -1.69 -13.90
CA VAL A 217 -5.98 -2.91 -13.10
C VAL A 217 -4.65 -3.32 -12.49
N LEU A 218 -3.55 -3.26 -13.25
CA LEU A 218 -2.20 -3.52 -12.71
C LEU A 218 -1.82 -2.56 -11.57
N SER A 219 -2.37 -1.33 -11.58
CA SER A 219 -2.14 -0.34 -10.54
C SER A 219 -2.74 -0.72 -9.18
N ARG A 220 -3.68 -1.66 -9.13
CA ARG A 220 -4.22 -2.21 -7.88
C ARG A 220 -3.08 -2.73 -6.98
N TRP A 221 -2.19 -3.50 -7.58
CA TRP A 221 -1.06 -4.13 -6.89
C TRP A 221 0.24 -3.35 -7.05
N ASN A 222 0.45 -2.70 -8.21
CA ASN A 222 1.73 -2.10 -8.59
C ASN A 222 1.54 -0.68 -9.17
N PRO A 223 1.00 0.25 -8.38
CA PRO A 223 0.59 1.56 -8.90
C PRO A 223 1.76 2.39 -9.42
N ILE A 224 2.92 2.36 -8.76
CA ILE A 224 4.09 3.12 -9.18
C ILE A 224 4.58 2.64 -10.56
N GLN A 225 4.72 1.33 -10.76
CA GLN A 225 5.13 0.75 -12.04
C GLN A 225 4.08 0.99 -13.12
N ALA A 226 2.79 0.93 -12.78
CA ALA A 226 1.70 1.27 -13.69
C ALA A 226 1.82 2.73 -14.17
N CYS A 227 2.01 3.69 -13.26
CA CYS A 227 2.23 5.08 -13.62
C CYS A 227 3.44 5.28 -14.54
N GLN A 228 4.56 4.62 -14.24
CA GLN A 228 5.76 4.71 -15.09
C GLN A 228 5.51 4.12 -16.49
N ALA A 229 4.75 3.02 -16.59
CA ALA A 229 4.35 2.44 -17.86
C ALA A 229 3.38 3.31 -18.67
N VAL A 230 2.61 4.20 -18.01
CA VAL A 230 1.73 5.16 -18.67
C VAL A 230 2.49 6.33 -19.27
N ARG A 231 3.66 6.72 -18.75
CA ARG A 231 4.38 7.90 -19.25
C ARG A 231 4.60 7.88 -20.79
N PRO A 232 5.13 6.80 -21.40
CA PRO A 232 5.25 6.74 -22.86
C PRO A 232 3.89 6.77 -23.58
N LEU A 233 2.84 6.21 -22.96
CA LEU A 233 1.49 6.27 -23.51
C LEU A 233 0.95 7.69 -23.53
N HIS A 234 1.13 8.43 -22.44
CA HIS A 234 0.72 9.83 -22.35
C HIS A 234 1.42 10.69 -23.41
N GLU A 235 2.70 10.43 -23.65
CA GLU A 235 3.48 11.08 -24.72
C GLU A 235 2.99 10.67 -26.12
N MET A 236 2.61 9.40 -26.33
CA MET A 236 2.16 8.88 -27.64
C MET A 236 0.70 9.17 -27.99
N THR A 237 -0.20 9.18 -27.01
CA THR A 237 -1.66 9.30 -27.25
C THR A 237 -2.09 10.70 -27.59
N CYS A 238 -1.17 11.66 -27.50
CA CYS A 238 -1.47 13.08 -27.58
C CYS A 238 -2.79 13.37 -26.87
N VAL A 239 -2.91 12.99 -25.58
CA VAL A 239 -4.11 13.26 -24.77
C VAL A 239 -4.54 14.72 -24.95
N HIS A 240 -3.56 15.61 -25.07
CA HIS A 240 -3.73 17.00 -25.48
C HIS A 240 -4.41 17.18 -26.86
N GLU A 241 -3.98 16.53 -27.94
CA GLU A 241 -4.63 16.62 -29.28
C GLU A 241 -6.09 16.18 -29.26
N HIS A 242 -6.45 15.16 -28.48
CA HIS A 242 -7.84 14.75 -28.34
C HIS A 242 -8.67 15.77 -27.55
N ILE A 243 -8.12 16.31 -26.45
CA ILE A 243 -8.70 17.47 -25.73
C ILE A 243 -8.91 18.62 -26.74
N LEU A 244 -7.95 18.85 -27.64
CA LEU A 244 -7.96 19.98 -28.57
C LEU A 244 -8.91 19.87 -29.75
N SER A 245 -9.31 18.67 -30.13
CA SER A 245 -10.22 18.46 -31.25
C SER A 245 -11.61 19.10 -31.05
N SER A 246 -11.93 19.59 -29.84
CA SER A 246 -13.28 20.06 -29.55
C SER A 246 -13.35 20.95 -28.31
N LEU A 247 -12.89 22.20 -28.43
CA LEU A 247 -12.83 23.17 -27.32
C LEU A 247 -14.20 23.58 -26.75
N GLU A 248 -15.21 23.79 -27.60
CA GLU A 248 -16.59 24.03 -27.15
C GLU A 248 -17.20 22.80 -26.48
N ASN A 249 -16.82 21.61 -26.94
CA ASN A 249 -17.16 20.34 -26.31
C ASN A 249 -16.33 20.09 -25.05
N LEU A 250 -15.21 20.76 -24.81
CA LEU A 250 -14.34 20.49 -23.66
C LEU A 250 -15.02 20.82 -22.35
N ASN A 251 -15.69 21.97 -22.30
CA ASN A 251 -16.41 22.41 -21.12
C ASN A 251 -17.57 21.47 -20.77
N GLN A 252 -18.21 20.88 -21.80
CA GLN A 252 -19.23 19.84 -21.65
C GLN A 252 -18.64 18.48 -21.29
N ARG A 253 -17.56 18.04 -21.95
CA ARG A 253 -16.90 16.72 -21.81
C ARG A 253 -16.05 16.57 -20.54
N LEU A 254 -15.57 17.67 -19.96
CA LEU A 254 -14.91 17.65 -18.65
C LEU A 254 -15.91 17.59 -17.49
N THR A 255 -17.21 17.54 -17.78
CA THR A 255 -18.24 17.29 -16.76
C THR A 255 -18.30 15.78 -16.51
N ILE A 256 -17.35 15.28 -15.74
CA ILE A 256 -17.32 13.89 -15.30
C ILE A 256 -18.27 13.74 -14.12
N THR A 257 -19.18 12.78 -14.23
CA THR A 257 -20.10 12.47 -13.14
C THR A 257 -19.34 11.78 -12.00
N ASP A 258 -19.80 11.99 -10.78
CA ASP A 258 -19.25 11.31 -9.60
C ASP A 258 -19.30 9.77 -9.77
N ASN A 259 -20.36 9.25 -10.42
CA ASN A 259 -20.50 7.83 -10.73
C ASN A 259 -19.42 7.30 -11.68
N GLU A 260 -19.12 7.99 -12.79
CA GLU A 260 -18.07 7.57 -13.73
C GLU A 260 -16.68 7.57 -13.05
N LEU A 261 -16.44 8.56 -12.18
CA LEU A 261 -15.19 8.65 -11.46
C LEU A 261 -15.07 7.52 -10.42
N ARG A 262 -16.14 7.21 -9.69
CA ARG A 262 -16.21 6.07 -8.78
C ARG A 262 -16.03 4.74 -9.49
N GLU A 263 -16.63 4.54 -10.66
CA GLU A 263 -16.46 3.32 -11.46
C GLU A 263 -15.00 3.14 -11.88
N THR A 264 -14.37 4.21 -12.36
CA THR A 264 -12.95 4.19 -12.76
C THR A 264 -12.05 3.95 -11.55
N ALA A 265 -12.33 4.62 -10.43
CA ALA A 265 -11.61 4.39 -9.18
C ALA A 265 -11.78 2.95 -8.68
N ALA A 266 -12.96 2.35 -8.82
CA ALA A 266 -13.23 1.00 -8.33
C ALA A 266 -12.32 -0.01 -9.02
N ALA A 267 -12.07 0.14 -10.32
CA ALA A 267 -11.13 -0.71 -11.06
C ALA A 267 -9.69 -0.65 -10.52
N ALA A 268 -9.28 0.48 -9.95
CA ALA A 268 -7.95 0.68 -9.36
C ALA A 268 -7.82 0.13 -7.92
N PHE A 269 -8.93 -0.08 -7.21
CA PHE A 269 -8.94 -0.48 -5.80
C PHE A 269 -9.49 -1.89 -5.56
N TYR A 270 -10.54 -2.28 -6.27
CA TYR A 270 -11.34 -3.47 -5.98
C TYR A 270 -11.38 -4.43 -7.15
N ASP A 271 -11.52 -5.71 -6.81
CA ASP A 271 -11.77 -6.75 -7.80
C ASP A 271 -13.23 -6.78 -8.24
N THR A 272 -13.57 -5.91 -9.19
CA THR A 272 -14.92 -5.75 -9.73
C THR A 272 -15.41 -7.00 -10.46
N GLU A 273 -14.51 -7.77 -11.09
CA GLU A 273 -14.87 -9.04 -11.77
C GLU A 273 -15.25 -10.13 -10.76
N ALA A 274 -14.56 -10.22 -9.61
CA ALA A 274 -14.90 -11.15 -8.54
C ALA A 274 -16.15 -10.73 -7.75
N ALA A 275 -16.53 -9.45 -7.77
CA ALA A 275 -17.74 -8.98 -7.09
C ALA A 275 -19.03 -9.28 -7.87
N GLY A 276 -18.94 -9.48 -9.20
CA GLY A 276 -20.08 -9.79 -10.06
C GLY A 276 -20.37 -11.27 -10.24
N THR A 277 -19.61 -12.17 -9.62
CA THR A 277 -19.88 -13.62 -9.71
C THR A 277 -20.97 -14.03 -8.70
N PRO A 278 -21.91 -14.92 -9.08
CA PRO A 278 -22.94 -15.44 -8.18
C PRO A 278 -22.37 -16.08 -6.89
N GLU A 279 -21.13 -16.57 -6.95
CA GLU A 279 -20.40 -17.14 -5.82
C GLU A 279 -20.01 -16.09 -4.77
N ALA A 280 -19.74 -14.84 -5.17
CA ALA A 280 -19.49 -13.75 -4.23
C ALA A 280 -20.77 -13.26 -3.54
N GLU A 281 -21.91 -13.30 -4.22
CA GLU A 281 -23.23 -13.07 -3.61
C GLU A 281 -23.62 -14.22 -2.67
N ALA A 282 -23.29 -15.47 -3.03
CA ALA A 282 -23.53 -16.64 -2.19
C ALA A 282 -22.61 -16.66 -0.94
N ALA A 283 -21.34 -16.26 -1.07
CA ALA A 283 -20.41 -16.18 0.07
C ALA A 283 -20.74 -15.01 1.02
N ALA A 284 -21.32 -13.93 0.52
CA ALA A 284 -21.81 -12.82 1.34
C ALA A 284 -23.10 -13.16 2.11
N THR A 285 -23.77 -14.25 1.76
CA THR A 285 -25.01 -14.70 2.40
C THR A 285 -24.71 -15.97 3.21
N PRO A 286 -24.41 -15.88 4.53
CA PRO A 286 -24.04 -17.06 5.30
C PRO A 286 -25.19 -18.07 5.31
N ALA A 287 -24.96 -19.22 4.68
CA ALA A 287 -25.91 -20.32 4.61
C ALA A 287 -26.14 -20.90 6.01
N GLY A 288 -27.27 -20.54 6.64
CA GLY A 288 -27.78 -21.22 7.83
C GLY A 288 -27.41 -20.63 9.20
N ALA A 289 -26.92 -19.39 9.29
CA ALA A 289 -26.78 -18.75 10.59
C ALA A 289 -28.18 -18.34 11.14
N PRO A 290 -28.60 -18.83 12.32
CA PRO A 290 -29.84 -18.39 12.94
C PRO A 290 -29.78 -16.88 13.16
N THR A 291 -30.91 -16.22 12.95
CA THR A 291 -31.12 -14.78 13.09
C THR A 291 -30.95 -14.37 14.56
N VAL A 292 -29.71 -14.32 15.05
CA VAL A 292 -29.40 -13.78 16.37
C VAL A 292 -29.40 -12.26 16.23
N ALA A 293 -30.55 -11.69 16.53
CA ALA A 293 -30.71 -10.27 16.77
C ALA A 293 -29.96 -9.89 18.06
N ALA A 294 -28.68 -9.50 17.94
CA ALA A 294 -28.00 -8.53 18.80
C ALA A 294 -26.49 -8.48 18.46
N GLY A 295 -26.02 -7.32 17.98
CA GLY A 295 -24.83 -6.71 18.60
C GLY A 295 -23.52 -6.59 17.85
N VAL A 296 -23.36 -7.05 16.61
CA VAL A 296 -22.19 -6.67 15.79
C VAL A 296 -22.63 -6.40 14.35
N SER A 297 -23.10 -5.18 14.10
CA SER A 297 -23.21 -4.62 12.75
C SER A 297 -21.80 -4.34 12.22
N GLY A 298 -21.10 -5.36 11.76
CA GLY A 298 -19.96 -5.17 10.86
C GLY A 298 -20.50 -4.58 9.58
N VAL A 299 -20.31 -3.27 9.39
CA VAL A 299 -20.89 -2.48 8.29
C VAL A 299 -20.26 -2.91 6.97
N ALA A 300 -20.79 -3.98 6.39
CA ALA A 300 -20.61 -4.30 4.97
C ALA A 300 -21.24 -3.15 4.16
N GLY A 301 -20.45 -2.11 3.89
CA GLY A 301 -20.92 -0.86 3.29
C GLY A 301 -20.21 0.39 3.79
N GLN A 302 -19.29 0.30 4.75
CA GLN A 302 -18.49 1.47 5.10
C GLN A 302 -17.55 1.77 3.94
N VAL A 303 -17.89 2.83 3.22
CA VAL A 303 -17.14 3.27 2.06
C VAL A 303 -15.73 3.62 2.50
N ASP A 304 -14.77 3.06 1.79
CA ASP A 304 -13.35 3.15 2.09
C ASP A 304 -12.86 4.60 1.97
N GLU A 305 -12.36 5.17 3.06
CA GLU A 305 -11.85 6.55 3.12
C GLU A 305 -10.82 6.84 2.02
N ALA A 306 -9.93 5.89 1.72
CA ALA A 306 -8.90 6.09 0.70
C ALA A 306 -9.49 6.12 -0.71
N PHE A 307 -10.54 5.35 -0.96
CA PHE A 307 -11.27 5.35 -2.22
C PHE A 307 -12.02 6.68 -2.41
N GLU A 308 -12.79 7.11 -1.42
CA GLU A 308 -13.52 8.39 -1.45
C GLU A 308 -12.57 9.58 -1.62
N GLN A 309 -11.46 9.57 -0.88
CA GLN A 309 -10.45 10.61 -1.01
C GLN A 309 -9.82 10.62 -2.41
N THR A 310 -9.65 9.46 -3.05
CA THR A 310 -9.14 9.39 -4.43
C THR A 310 -10.12 10.01 -5.41
N VAL A 311 -11.41 9.71 -5.28
CA VAL A 311 -12.48 10.31 -6.10
C VAL A 311 -12.49 11.83 -5.91
N ALA A 312 -12.48 12.30 -4.66
CA ALA A 312 -12.44 13.73 -4.36
C ALA A 312 -11.20 14.43 -4.92
N ASP A 313 -10.01 13.84 -4.76
CA ASP A 313 -8.74 14.40 -5.23
C ASP A 313 -8.67 14.52 -6.75
N VAL A 314 -9.21 13.52 -7.47
CA VAL A 314 -9.27 13.54 -8.93
C VAL A 314 -10.32 14.55 -9.41
N ALA A 315 -11.49 14.61 -8.77
CA ALA A 315 -12.52 15.60 -9.09
C ALA A 315 -12.02 17.04 -8.85
N GLU A 316 -11.32 17.29 -7.74
CA GLU A 316 -10.68 18.57 -7.42
C GLU A 316 -9.69 18.96 -8.53
N PHE A 317 -8.82 18.03 -8.94
CA PHE A 317 -7.84 18.30 -10.01
C PHE A 317 -8.52 18.66 -11.34
N ILE A 318 -9.55 17.90 -11.73
CA ILE A 318 -10.28 18.12 -12.98
C ILE A 318 -11.02 19.46 -12.94
N SER A 319 -11.61 19.81 -11.80
CA SER A 319 -12.31 21.08 -11.61
C SER A 319 -11.35 22.27 -11.68
N ALA A 320 -10.21 22.20 -10.97
CA ALA A 320 -9.17 23.23 -11.03
C ALA A 320 -8.58 23.38 -12.43
N MET A 321 -8.40 22.27 -13.15
CA MET A 321 -7.97 22.29 -14.55
C MET A 321 -9.01 22.97 -15.45
N LYS A 322 -10.30 22.66 -15.26
CA LYS A 322 -11.42 23.26 -16.01
C LYS A 322 -11.54 24.77 -15.77
N GLU A 323 -11.50 25.20 -14.51
CA GLU A 323 -11.52 26.62 -14.13
C GLU A 323 -10.34 27.38 -14.74
N SER A 324 -9.13 26.82 -14.64
CA SER A 324 -7.94 27.43 -15.23
C SER A 324 -8.04 27.56 -16.75
N LEU A 325 -8.58 26.54 -17.45
CA LEU A 325 -8.76 26.60 -18.90
C LEU A 325 -9.83 27.63 -19.30
N ASN A 326 -10.90 27.76 -18.52
CA ASN A 326 -11.93 28.78 -18.75
C ASN A 326 -11.37 30.19 -18.57
N ALA A 327 -10.55 30.42 -17.53
CA ALA A 327 -9.87 31.70 -17.33
C ALA A 327 -8.92 32.04 -18.49
N ASP A 328 -8.11 31.07 -18.95
CA ASP A 328 -7.25 31.24 -20.13
C ASP A 328 -8.09 31.57 -21.39
N LEU A 329 -9.25 30.91 -21.58
CA LEU A 329 -10.15 31.14 -22.71
C LEU A 329 -10.79 32.53 -22.72
N GLU A 330 -11.13 33.07 -21.55
CA GLU A 330 -11.64 34.42 -21.37
C GLU A 330 -10.54 35.45 -21.67
N GLU A 331 -9.32 35.23 -21.18
CA GLU A 331 -8.16 36.08 -21.48
C GLU A 331 -7.91 36.12 -23.00
N PHE A 332 -7.91 34.97 -23.68
CA PHE A 332 -7.67 34.90 -25.13
C PHE A 332 -8.78 35.51 -25.97
N SER A 333 -9.99 35.69 -25.42
CA SER A 333 -11.06 36.39 -26.13
C SER A 333 -10.74 37.89 -26.33
N THR A 334 -9.80 38.44 -25.56
CA THR A 334 -9.40 39.85 -25.60
C THR A 334 -8.18 40.12 -26.50
N VAL A 335 -7.41 39.08 -26.85
CA VAL A 335 -6.16 39.22 -27.62
C VAL A 335 -6.45 39.12 -29.12
N SER A 336 -6.25 40.22 -29.86
CA SER A 336 -6.36 40.25 -31.32
C SER A 336 -5.04 39.85 -32.00
N GLY A 337 -5.12 39.12 -33.12
CA GLY A 337 -3.97 38.81 -33.98
C GLY A 337 -3.18 37.53 -33.68
N VAL A 338 -3.52 36.78 -32.63
CA VAL A 338 -2.95 35.44 -32.34
C VAL A 338 -3.95 34.35 -32.70
N ASN A 339 -3.48 33.24 -33.29
CA ASN A 339 -4.33 32.09 -33.53
C ASN A 339 -4.76 31.47 -32.19
N ARG A 340 -6.01 31.75 -31.79
CA ARG A 340 -6.62 31.30 -30.53
C ARG A 340 -6.47 29.79 -30.31
N LYS A 341 -6.55 28.99 -31.38
CA LYS A 341 -6.41 27.53 -31.31
C LYS A 341 -5.04 27.11 -30.79
N ASP A 342 -3.97 27.72 -31.31
CA ASP A 342 -2.59 27.36 -30.98
C ASP A 342 -2.25 27.71 -29.53
N LEU A 343 -2.81 28.83 -29.04
CA LEU A 343 -2.59 29.30 -27.67
C LEU A 343 -3.29 28.38 -26.66
N ILE A 344 -4.50 27.94 -26.98
CA ILE A 344 -5.24 26.98 -26.15
C ILE A 344 -4.58 25.59 -26.19
N GLU A 345 -4.07 25.17 -27.35
CA GLU A 345 -3.23 23.98 -27.50
C GLU A 345 -2.02 24.00 -26.59
N SER A 346 -1.30 25.11 -26.58
CA SER A 346 -0.16 25.31 -25.70
C SER A 346 -0.56 25.18 -24.22
N ARG A 347 -1.65 25.83 -23.79
CA ARG A 347 -2.12 25.76 -22.39
C ARG A 347 -2.59 24.38 -21.99
N ILE A 348 -3.36 23.70 -22.83
CA ILE A 348 -3.78 22.32 -22.56
C ILE A 348 -2.54 21.42 -22.42
N ARG A 349 -1.58 21.51 -23.36
CA ARG A 349 -0.34 20.72 -23.30
C ARG A 349 0.47 21.01 -22.04
N GLU A 350 0.53 22.27 -21.61
CA GLU A 350 1.18 22.69 -20.37
C GLU A 350 0.49 22.09 -19.13
N ARG A 351 -0.84 22.21 -19.04
CA ARG A 351 -1.65 21.78 -17.89
C ARG A 351 -1.79 20.26 -17.79
N SER A 352 -1.83 19.57 -18.94
CA SER A 352 -1.80 18.11 -19.03
C SER A 352 -0.38 17.56 -19.13
N SER A 353 0.66 18.39 -19.02
CA SER A 353 2.04 17.90 -19.16
C SER A 353 2.36 16.88 -18.07
N TRP A 354 3.21 15.90 -18.41
CA TRP A 354 3.69 14.94 -17.42
C TRP A 354 4.35 15.63 -16.21
N GLY A 355 5.06 16.74 -16.42
CA GLY A 355 5.65 17.52 -15.34
C GLY A 355 4.61 18.09 -14.38
N MET A 356 3.47 18.58 -14.88
CA MET A 356 2.37 19.06 -14.05
C MET A 356 1.70 17.92 -13.27
N LEU A 357 1.40 16.82 -13.95
CA LEU A 357 0.82 15.62 -13.34
C LEU A 357 1.72 15.04 -12.24
N GLN A 358 3.04 14.99 -12.49
CA GLN A 358 4.02 14.54 -11.50
C GLN A 358 4.10 15.47 -10.29
N ARG A 359 4.01 16.80 -10.49
CA ARG A 359 3.94 17.77 -9.37
C ARG A 359 2.67 17.57 -8.54
N TRP A 360 1.52 17.38 -9.19
CA TRP A 360 0.26 17.09 -8.50
C TRP A 360 0.34 15.78 -7.71
N MET A 361 0.81 14.69 -8.34
CA MET A 361 1.04 13.40 -7.67
C MET A 361 1.97 13.54 -6.45
N ASN A 362 3.06 14.31 -6.55
CA ASN A 362 3.96 14.56 -5.42
C ASN A 362 3.27 15.34 -4.29
N LYS A 363 2.41 16.32 -4.60
CA LYS A 363 1.62 17.05 -3.60
C LYS A 363 0.64 16.11 -2.88
N LEU A 364 -0.05 15.26 -3.62
CA LEU A 364 -0.95 14.24 -3.05
C LEU A 364 -0.19 13.28 -2.14
N ALA A 365 0.95 12.75 -2.60
CA ALA A 365 1.79 11.86 -1.80
C ALA A 365 2.27 12.57 -0.52
N ALA A 366 2.72 13.82 -0.59
CA ALA A 366 3.14 14.57 0.60
C ALA A 366 1.99 14.78 1.60
N ARG A 367 0.77 15.07 1.12
CA ARG A 367 -0.43 15.21 1.97
C ARG A 367 -0.79 13.88 2.64
N ARG A 368 -0.87 12.79 1.86
CA ARG A 368 -1.21 11.46 2.39
C ARG A 368 -0.13 10.92 3.34
N PHE A 369 1.15 11.18 3.07
CA PHE A 369 2.27 10.82 3.95
C PHE A 369 2.10 11.42 5.35
N ARG A 370 1.83 12.72 5.46
CA ARG A 370 1.63 13.37 6.77
C ARG A 370 0.49 12.75 7.56
N SER A 371 -0.62 12.44 6.88
CA SER A 371 -1.79 11.80 7.48
C SER A 371 -1.48 10.38 7.97
N LEU A 372 -0.87 9.54 7.13
CA LEU A 372 -0.51 8.17 7.46
C LEU A 372 0.56 8.10 8.56
N ARG A 373 1.58 8.95 8.49
CA ARG A 373 2.64 9.05 9.51
C ARG A 373 2.03 9.30 10.89
N LYS A 374 1.24 10.38 11.01
CA LYS A 374 0.57 10.73 12.27
C LYS A 374 -0.27 9.55 12.79
N ARG A 375 -1.11 8.99 11.92
CA ARG A 375 -2.00 7.87 12.25
C ARG A 375 -1.24 6.65 12.76
N TYR A 376 -0.14 6.27 12.12
CA TYR A 376 0.63 5.10 12.54
C TYR A 376 1.45 5.35 13.80
N SER A 377 2.08 6.52 13.94
CA SER A 377 2.74 6.91 15.19
C SER A 377 1.76 6.78 16.37
N GLU A 378 0.61 7.46 16.29
CA GLU A 378 -0.40 7.43 17.36
C GLU A 378 -0.89 6.01 17.65
N ALA A 379 -1.20 5.22 16.63
CA ALA A 379 -1.73 3.87 16.81
C ALA A 379 -0.71 2.92 17.45
N TYR A 380 0.54 2.93 16.99
CA TYR A 380 1.55 1.97 17.45
C TYR A 380 2.22 2.39 18.76
N GLU A 381 2.38 3.68 19.04
CA GLU A 381 2.80 4.17 20.37
C GLU A 381 1.82 3.77 21.49
N GLN A 382 0.51 3.71 21.19
CA GLN A 382 -0.53 3.37 22.17
C GLN A 382 -0.81 1.88 22.29
N CYS A 383 -0.18 1.02 21.49
CA CYS A 383 -0.43 -0.42 21.51
C CYS A 383 0.80 -1.30 21.70
N THR A 384 1.96 -0.73 22.10
CA THR A 384 3.20 -1.47 22.35
C THR A 384 2.98 -2.77 23.13
N ASP A 385 2.38 -2.71 24.32
CA ASP A 385 2.21 -3.90 25.17
C ASP A 385 1.30 -4.95 24.52
N ARG A 386 0.17 -4.50 23.94
CA ARG A 386 -0.77 -5.37 23.21
C ARG A 386 -0.12 -6.01 21.99
N PHE A 387 0.74 -5.26 21.30
CA PHE A 387 1.48 -5.74 20.15
C PHE A 387 2.48 -6.83 20.57
N LEU A 388 3.29 -6.57 21.61
CA LEU A 388 4.25 -7.55 22.13
C LEU A 388 3.53 -8.82 22.59
N ALA A 389 2.44 -8.70 23.36
CA ALA A 389 1.60 -9.82 23.79
C ALA A 389 0.98 -10.62 22.63
N THR A 390 0.65 -9.96 21.51
CA THR A 390 0.01 -10.60 20.35
C THR A 390 1.00 -11.43 19.52
N TYR A 391 2.27 -11.03 19.50
CA TYR A 391 3.27 -11.59 18.61
C TYR A 391 4.33 -12.44 19.33
N PHE A 392 4.43 -12.34 20.66
CA PHE A 392 5.38 -13.09 21.48
C PHE A 392 4.68 -13.77 22.66
N ASP A 393 4.77 -15.11 22.73
CA ASP A 393 3.90 -15.95 23.58
C ASP A 393 4.07 -15.71 25.09
N ASN A 394 5.27 -15.29 25.53
CA ASN A 394 5.59 -15.10 26.96
C ASN A 394 5.58 -13.63 27.40
N ALA A 395 5.24 -12.69 26.50
CA ALA A 395 5.26 -11.27 26.84
C ALA A 395 4.28 -10.91 27.97
N VAL A 396 3.12 -11.58 28.03
CA VAL A 396 2.08 -11.27 29.04
C VAL A 396 2.55 -11.55 30.47
N ASP A 397 3.29 -12.64 30.67
CA ASP A 397 3.80 -13.02 31.99
C ASP A 397 4.91 -12.07 32.47
N GLU A 398 5.75 -11.61 31.54
CA GLU A 398 6.92 -10.76 31.82
C GLU A 398 6.55 -9.29 32.09
N PHE A 399 5.47 -8.77 31.49
CA PHE A 399 5.06 -7.37 31.63
C PHE A 399 3.98 -7.11 32.69
N GLY A 400 3.81 -8.02 33.66
CA GLY A 400 3.05 -7.74 34.89
C GLY A 400 1.59 -8.19 34.92
N GLY A 401 1.26 -9.32 34.29
CA GLY A 401 0.20 -10.22 34.78
C GLY A 401 -1.26 -9.77 34.66
N GLY A 402 -1.56 -8.77 33.81
CA GLY A 402 -2.92 -8.57 33.33
C GLY A 402 -3.20 -9.54 32.19
N GLU A 403 -4.31 -10.28 32.22
CA GLU A 403 -4.81 -11.00 31.03
C GLU A 403 -5.09 -9.97 29.93
N PHE A 404 -4.09 -9.64 29.12
CA PHE A 404 -4.31 -8.91 27.89
C PHE A 404 -4.92 -9.92 26.91
N PRO A 405 -6.20 -9.78 26.52
CA PRO A 405 -6.74 -10.66 25.52
C PRO A 405 -5.92 -10.51 24.24
N VAL A 406 -5.55 -11.64 23.64
CA VAL A 406 -4.84 -11.65 22.35
C VAL A 406 -5.59 -10.75 21.38
N ALA A 407 -4.97 -9.65 20.98
CA ALA A 407 -5.66 -8.65 20.17
C ALA A 407 -5.93 -9.21 18.78
N GLY A 408 -7.07 -8.83 18.19
CA GLY A 408 -7.33 -9.10 16.77
C GLY A 408 -6.31 -8.38 15.87
N PHE A 409 -5.97 -8.99 14.74
CA PHE A 409 -5.12 -8.39 13.72
C PHE A 409 -5.93 -7.40 12.84
N PRO A 410 -5.41 -6.20 12.51
CA PRO A 410 -4.22 -5.58 13.05
C PRO A 410 -4.46 -5.04 14.48
N VAL A 411 -3.49 -5.22 15.38
CA VAL A 411 -3.47 -4.68 16.75
C VAL A 411 -3.71 -3.18 16.76
N GLY A 412 -3.04 -2.42 15.86
CA GLY A 412 -3.13 -0.95 15.76
C GLY A 412 -4.42 -0.41 15.11
N SER A 413 -5.48 -1.22 15.07
CA SER A 413 -6.77 -0.88 14.45
C SER A 413 -7.93 -1.31 15.34
N GLU A 414 -9.00 -0.52 15.40
CA GLU A 414 -10.24 -0.94 16.06
C GLU A 414 -10.99 -1.98 15.20
N VAL A 415 -11.01 -1.76 13.89
CA VAL A 415 -11.54 -2.71 12.90
C VAL A 415 -10.52 -3.82 12.67
N LYS A 416 -10.95 -5.08 12.75
CA LYS A 416 -10.10 -6.26 12.65
C LYS A 416 -10.36 -7.03 11.35
N ILE A 417 -9.41 -7.87 10.99
CA ILE A 417 -9.45 -8.75 9.81
C ILE A 417 -9.81 -10.15 10.28
N HIS A 418 -10.99 -10.60 9.87
CA HIS A 418 -11.54 -11.91 10.14
C HIS A 418 -11.70 -12.74 8.87
N SER A 419 -11.63 -12.12 7.70
CA SER A 419 -11.85 -12.74 6.39
C SER A 419 -11.07 -12.05 5.28
N PHE A 420 -11.05 -12.67 4.09
CA PHE A 420 -10.54 -12.04 2.86
C PHE A 420 -11.35 -10.80 2.46
N ALA A 421 -12.66 -10.79 2.72
CA ALA A 421 -13.55 -9.69 2.35
C ALA A 421 -13.19 -8.39 3.09
N ASP A 422 -12.66 -8.49 4.31
CA ASP A 422 -12.25 -7.32 5.11
C ASP A 422 -11.13 -6.51 4.43
N TYR A 423 -10.32 -7.14 3.58
CA TYR A 423 -9.29 -6.45 2.79
C TYR A 423 -9.82 -5.59 1.64
N ARG A 424 -11.13 -5.64 1.37
CA ARG A 424 -11.79 -4.64 0.53
C ARG A 424 -11.77 -3.26 1.18
N ASN A 425 -11.62 -3.17 2.51
CA ASN A 425 -11.33 -1.91 3.17
C ASN A 425 -9.82 -1.59 3.01
N ARG A 426 -9.49 -0.57 2.21
CA ARG A 426 -8.08 -0.20 1.96
C ARG A 426 -7.40 0.34 3.21
N ASP A 427 -8.08 1.07 4.07
CA ASP A 427 -7.49 1.54 5.33
C ASP A 427 -7.01 0.35 6.17
N LEU A 428 -7.86 -0.68 6.28
CA LEU A 428 -7.53 -1.91 7.00
C LEU A 428 -6.37 -2.66 6.33
N ARG A 429 -6.33 -2.70 4.99
CA ARG A 429 -5.23 -3.28 4.20
C ARG A 429 -3.90 -2.54 4.44
N ASP A 430 -3.94 -1.21 4.52
CA ASP A 430 -2.77 -0.37 4.76
C ASP A 430 -2.28 -0.49 6.21
N ARG A 431 -3.18 -0.65 7.19
CA ARG A 431 -2.82 -0.95 8.59
C ARG A 431 -2.20 -2.33 8.75
N ALA A 432 -2.80 -3.36 8.14
CA ALA A 432 -2.24 -4.71 8.12
C ALA A 432 -0.84 -4.73 7.48
N TRP A 433 -0.63 -3.93 6.43
CA TRP A 433 0.69 -3.74 5.86
C TRP A 433 1.66 -3.17 6.89
N MET A 434 1.34 -2.05 7.51
CA MET A 434 2.21 -1.44 8.53
C MET A 434 2.54 -2.43 9.66
N GLU A 435 1.56 -3.20 10.15
CA GLU A 435 1.77 -4.16 11.22
C GLU A 435 2.69 -5.32 10.81
N GLU A 436 2.46 -5.92 9.63
CA GLU A 436 3.35 -6.97 9.10
C GLU A 436 4.79 -6.49 8.95
N VAL A 437 4.98 -5.21 8.65
CA VAL A 437 6.30 -4.60 8.54
C VAL A 437 6.93 -4.43 9.91
N LEU A 438 6.17 -3.90 10.86
CA LEU A 438 6.61 -3.69 12.23
C LEU A 438 7.02 -5.01 12.88
N VAL A 439 6.25 -6.08 12.71
CA VAL A 439 6.59 -7.42 13.23
C VAL A 439 7.94 -7.88 12.69
N ARG A 440 8.18 -7.77 11.37
CA ARG A 440 9.46 -8.18 10.77
C ARG A 440 10.62 -7.32 11.22
N GLY A 441 10.40 -6.01 11.28
CA GLY A 441 11.42 -5.06 11.70
C GLY A 441 11.81 -5.26 13.16
N LEU A 442 10.83 -5.43 14.06
CA LEU A 442 11.08 -5.72 15.46
C LEU A 442 11.83 -7.04 15.64
N VAL A 443 11.38 -8.13 14.99
CA VAL A 443 12.08 -9.43 15.04
C VAL A 443 13.53 -9.29 14.57
N HIS A 444 13.78 -8.41 13.60
CA HIS A 444 15.15 -8.14 13.17
C HIS A 444 15.96 -7.32 14.17
N VAL A 445 15.40 -6.25 14.73
CA VAL A 445 16.08 -5.44 15.74
C VAL A 445 16.42 -6.30 16.96
N LEU A 446 15.48 -7.11 17.44
CA LEU A 446 15.74 -8.09 18.51
C LEU A 446 16.87 -9.06 18.14
N ARG A 447 16.92 -9.52 16.87
CA ARG A 447 18.03 -10.35 16.36
C ARG A 447 19.37 -9.60 16.32
N SER A 448 19.39 -8.28 16.15
CA SER A 448 20.64 -7.52 16.19
C SER A 448 21.22 -7.39 17.61
N TYR A 449 20.36 -7.39 18.63
CA TYR A 449 20.79 -7.42 20.03
C TYR A 449 21.28 -8.80 20.46
N GLN A 450 20.64 -9.85 19.95
CA GLN A 450 21.00 -11.23 20.24
C GLN A 450 20.95 -11.96 18.91
N GLU A 451 22.09 -12.41 18.39
CA GLU A 451 22.14 -13.20 17.16
C GLU A 451 22.02 -14.70 17.52
N PRO A 452 20.81 -15.27 17.66
CA PRO A 452 20.69 -16.70 17.86
C PRO A 452 21.27 -17.38 16.63
N ALA A 453 22.28 -18.22 16.85
CA ALA A 453 22.79 -19.13 15.84
C ALA A 453 21.59 -19.83 15.18
N GLU A 454 21.64 -19.94 13.85
CA GLU A 454 20.66 -20.70 13.08
C GLU A 454 19.22 -20.15 13.15
N PHE A 455 19.02 -18.87 13.48
CA PHE A 455 17.69 -18.22 13.54
C PHE A 455 16.74 -18.61 12.40
N VAL A 456 17.24 -18.54 11.16
CA VAL A 456 16.50 -18.87 9.94
C VAL A 456 16.11 -20.35 9.92
N THR A 457 17.06 -21.25 10.21
CA THR A 457 16.81 -22.69 10.28
C THR A 457 15.74 -22.99 11.32
N ARG A 458 15.86 -22.44 12.52
CA ARG A 458 14.89 -22.62 13.62
C ARG A 458 13.51 -22.09 13.29
N LEU A 459 13.44 -20.97 12.56
CA LEU A 459 12.16 -20.47 12.05
C LEU A 459 11.49 -21.47 11.08
N ILE A 460 12.28 -22.05 10.17
CA ILE A 460 11.84 -23.01 9.16
C ILE A 460 11.46 -24.37 9.77
N THR A 461 12.24 -24.88 10.72
CA THR A 461 12.02 -26.19 11.38
C THR A 461 10.95 -26.15 12.47
N HIS A 462 10.24 -25.01 12.61
CA HIS A 462 9.24 -24.80 13.65
C HIS A 462 9.79 -24.89 15.09
N GLU A 463 11.10 -24.79 15.26
CA GLU A 463 11.73 -24.74 16.58
C GLU A 463 11.46 -23.40 17.27
N THR A 464 11.29 -23.44 18.58
CA THR A 464 11.09 -22.25 19.42
C THR A 464 12.24 -21.28 19.22
N VAL A 465 11.94 -20.00 19.04
CA VAL A 465 12.95 -18.94 18.96
C VAL A 465 12.66 -17.93 20.07
N THR A 466 13.67 -17.66 20.90
CA THR A 466 13.51 -16.86 22.12
C THR A 466 14.60 -15.80 22.17
N PHE A 467 14.22 -14.59 22.56
CA PHE A 467 15.10 -13.48 22.88
C PHE A 467 15.06 -13.21 24.38
N THR A 468 16.21 -13.00 25.01
CA THR A 468 16.33 -12.74 26.44
C THR A 468 17.13 -11.46 26.62
N LEU A 469 16.42 -10.37 26.93
CA LEU A 469 16.97 -9.00 26.96
C LEU A 469 16.42 -8.25 28.18
N PRO A 470 17.15 -7.26 28.72
CA PRO A 470 16.58 -6.30 29.66
C PRO A 470 15.29 -5.68 29.10
N ILE A 471 14.27 -5.51 29.95
CA ILE A 471 12.96 -4.97 29.55
C ILE A 471 13.11 -3.64 28.79
N LEU A 472 13.99 -2.76 29.25
CA LEU A 472 14.26 -1.47 28.59
C LEU A 472 14.73 -1.65 27.15
N GLN A 473 15.58 -2.63 26.87
CA GLN A 473 16.05 -2.92 25.51
C GLN A 473 14.94 -3.47 24.62
N VAL A 474 13.95 -4.17 25.17
CA VAL A 474 12.78 -4.61 24.40
C VAL A 474 11.94 -3.42 23.96
N TYR A 475 11.67 -2.48 24.86
CA TYR A 475 10.92 -1.26 24.54
C TYR A 475 11.70 -0.36 23.57
N GLU A 476 13.01 -0.21 23.77
CA GLU A 476 13.90 0.51 22.85
C GLU A 476 13.91 -0.13 21.45
N ALA A 477 13.97 -1.47 21.37
CA ALA A 477 13.87 -2.22 20.13
C ALA A 477 12.54 -1.96 19.40
N TYR A 478 11.44 -1.94 20.17
CA TYR A 478 10.11 -1.63 19.65
C TYR A 478 10.02 -0.20 19.13
N GLU A 479 10.43 0.78 19.93
CA GLU A 479 10.39 2.20 19.57
C GLU A 479 11.24 2.49 18.35
N THR A 480 12.47 1.95 18.30
CA THR A 480 13.37 2.05 17.16
C THR A 480 12.70 1.50 15.90
N ALA A 481 12.13 0.29 16.00
CA ALA A 481 11.44 -0.32 14.87
C ALA A 481 10.19 0.49 14.46
N ALA A 482 9.36 0.92 15.40
CA ALA A 482 8.15 1.67 15.12
C ALA A 482 8.48 3.01 14.45
N SER A 483 9.39 3.80 15.03
CA SER A 483 9.79 5.12 14.52
C SER A 483 10.34 5.05 13.09
N GLU A 484 11.29 4.16 12.82
CA GLU A 484 11.87 4.04 11.47
C GLU A 484 10.87 3.50 10.43
N LEU A 485 10.03 2.54 10.82
CA LEU A 485 9.13 1.86 9.89
C LEU A 485 7.88 2.68 9.60
N VAL A 486 7.38 3.47 10.55
CA VAL A 486 6.22 4.34 10.35
C VAL A 486 6.47 5.28 9.18
N ASP A 487 7.58 6.02 9.20
CA ASP A 487 7.91 7.00 8.17
C ASP A 487 8.02 6.33 6.80
N LYS A 488 8.70 5.19 6.75
CA LYS A 488 8.91 4.48 5.49
C LYS A 488 7.63 3.91 4.91
N VAL A 489 6.84 3.20 5.72
CA VAL A 489 5.57 2.60 5.27
C VAL A 489 4.58 3.69 4.86
N ALA A 490 4.45 4.75 5.65
CA ALA A 490 3.59 5.88 5.33
C ALA A 490 3.99 6.53 4.00
N LEU A 491 5.29 6.69 3.75
CA LEU A 491 5.79 7.27 2.51
C LEU A 491 5.48 6.38 1.31
N GLU A 492 5.78 5.09 1.38
CA GLU A 492 5.49 4.14 0.31
C GLU A 492 4.00 4.08 -0.01
N GLN A 493 3.14 3.92 1.01
CA GLN A 493 1.69 3.92 0.84
C GLN A 493 1.15 5.21 0.26
N ALA A 494 1.72 6.36 0.65
CA ALA A 494 1.32 7.65 0.10
C ALA A 494 1.67 7.79 -1.39
N TYR A 495 2.82 7.27 -1.81
CA TYR A 495 3.17 7.21 -3.24
C TYR A 495 2.31 6.21 -4.00
N GLU A 496 1.98 5.07 -3.42
CA GLU A 496 1.04 4.13 -4.03
C GLU A 496 -0.35 4.74 -4.21
N TYR A 497 -0.84 5.46 -3.19
CA TYR A 497 -2.10 6.21 -3.24
C TYR A 497 -2.08 7.23 -4.38
N ALA A 498 -1.07 8.10 -4.42
CA ALA A 498 -0.98 9.15 -5.43
C ALA A 498 -0.84 8.60 -6.85
N ALA A 499 -0.13 7.48 -7.00
CA ALA A 499 0.00 6.78 -8.27
C ALA A 499 -1.36 6.19 -8.72
N ARG A 500 -2.16 5.58 -7.83
CA ARG A 500 -3.53 5.15 -8.17
C ARG A 500 -4.40 6.33 -8.59
N ALA A 501 -4.36 7.45 -7.86
CA ALA A 501 -5.11 8.65 -8.20
C ALA A 501 -4.75 9.18 -9.61
N LEU A 502 -3.46 9.18 -9.96
CA LEU A 502 -2.99 9.53 -11.31
C LEU A 502 -3.49 8.55 -12.37
N MET A 503 -3.50 7.25 -12.10
CA MET A 503 -4.04 6.26 -13.03
C MET A 503 -5.55 6.46 -13.27
N VAL A 504 -6.31 6.73 -12.22
CA VAL A 504 -7.75 7.05 -12.31
C VAL A 504 -7.94 8.29 -13.18
N LEU A 505 -7.25 9.39 -12.86
CA LEU A 505 -7.30 10.63 -13.63
C LEU A 505 -7.04 10.39 -15.13
N LEU A 506 -5.95 9.69 -15.46
CA LEU A 506 -5.55 9.47 -16.86
C LEU A 506 -6.55 8.60 -17.62
N VAL A 507 -7.13 7.58 -16.99
CA VAL A 507 -8.15 6.74 -17.61
C VAL A 507 -9.46 7.51 -17.79
N THR A 508 -9.90 8.24 -16.76
CA THR A 508 -11.13 9.04 -16.82
C THR A 508 -11.02 10.08 -17.94
N LEU A 509 -9.92 10.84 -18.00
CA LEU A 509 -9.69 11.79 -19.09
C LEU A 509 -9.68 11.10 -20.46
N SER A 510 -9.01 9.95 -20.58
CA SER A 510 -8.95 9.20 -21.83
C SER A 510 -10.32 8.65 -22.27
N GLN A 511 -11.19 8.24 -21.35
CA GLN A 511 -12.56 7.78 -21.67
C GLN A 511 -13.43 8.92 -22.19
N GLN A 512 -13.35 10.10 -21.58
CA GLN A 512 -14.11 11.27 -22.03
C GLN A 512 -13.68 11.75 -23.42
N LEU A 513 -12.42 11.49 -23.79
CA LEU A 513 -11.86 11.89 -25.07
C LEU A 513 -12.18 10.94 -26.22
N THR A 514 -12.37 9.66 -25.93
CA THR A 514 -12.63 8.62 -26.95
C THR A 514 -14.11 8.31 -27.11
N SER A 515 -14.95 8.72 -26.15
CA SER A 515 -16.39 8.59 -26.28
C SER A 515 -16.89 9.45 -27.44
N PRO A 516 -17.64 8.88 -28.41
CA PRO A 516 -18.22 9.67 -29.48
C PRO A 516 -19.09 10.77 -28.85
N PRO A 517 -19.11 11.99 -29.42
CA PRO A 517 -19.98 13.05 -28.92
C PRO A 517 -21.40 12.50 -28.83
N GLN A 518 -21.97 12.42 -27.63
CA GLN A 518 -23.37 12.10 -27.51
C GLN A 518 -24.13 13.14 -28.32
N PRO A 519 -24.98 12.74 -29.28
CA PRO A 519 -25.67 13.71 -30.12
C PRO A 519 -26.59 14.54 -29.22
N SER A 520 -26.23 15.81 -29.02
CA SER A 520 -26.93 16.72 -28.10
C SER A 520 -28.42 16.90 -28.43
N TRP A 521 -28.82 16.56 -29.66
CA TRP A 521 -30.20 16.55 -30.10
C TRP A 521 -31.01 15.37 -29.55
N ILE A 522 -30.40 14.23 -29.20
CA ILE A 522 -31.11 13.09 -28.59
C ILE A 522 -31.61 13.47 -27.19
N ASN A 523 -30.79 14.13 -26.38
CA ASN A 523 -31.21 14.59 -25.05
C ASN A 523 -32.27 15.70 -25.12
N ARG A 524 -32.23 16.55 -26.17
CA ARG A 524 -33.31 17.52 -26.43
C ARG A 524 -34.60 16.85 -26.90
N LEU A 525 -34.54 15.79 -27.71
CA LEU A 525 -35.72 15.05 -28.14
C LEU A 525 -36.33 14.23 -27.00
N VAL A 526 -35.52 13.57 -26.16
CA VAL A 526 -36.03 12.82 -25.00
C VAL A 526 -36.68 13.76 -23.97
N GLY A 527 -36.12 14.96 -23.77
CA GLY A 527 -36.76 16.00 -22.94
C GLY A 527 -38.02 16.63 -23.57
N LEU A 528 -38.12 16.69 -24.90
CA LEU A 528 -39.30 17.19 -25.62
C LEU A 528 -40.42 16.16 -25.73
N PHE A 529 -40.10 14.86 -25.73
CA PHE A 529 -41.06 13.79 -25.92
C PHE A 529 -41.54 13.10 -24.64
N GLY A 530 -41.07 13.54 -23.45
CA GLY A 530 -41.67 13.22 -22.14
C GLY A 530 -42.31 11.85 -22.05
N PHE A 531 -41.49 10.79 -22.23
CA PHE A 531 -41.91 9.41 -21.98
C PHE A 531 -41.52 8.98 -20.57
#